data_AF-A0A4Q2QRU7-F1
#
_entry.id   AF-A0A4Q2QRU7-F1
#
_cell.length_a   1.000
_cell.length_b   1.000
_cell.length_c   1.000
_cell.angle_alpha   90.00
_cell.angle_beta   90.00
_cell.angle_gamma   90.00
#
_symmetry.space_group_name_H-M   'P 1'
#
loop_
_entity.id
_entity.type
_entity.pdbx_description
1 polymer ?
#
loop_
_entity_poly.entity_id
_entity_poly.type
_entity_poly.pdbx_seq_one_letter_code
_entity_poly.pdbx_strand_id
1 'polypeptide(L)'
;PESADWYNSSYIIAWGSNVPQTRTPDAHFFTEVRYKGTKTIAITPDYSEVAKLCDQWLAPKQGTDSALAMAMGHVILKEFHLDNPSDYFINYCRRYSDMPMLVMLEPRDDGSYVPGRMIRASDLVDGLGESNNPQWKTVAV
;
A
#
# COMPACT_ATOMS: atom_id res chain seq x y z
N PRO A 1 14.04 6.76 16.45
CA PRO A 1 14.46 5.39 16.03
C PRO A 1 13.26 4.68 15.39
N GLU A 2 13.46 3.95 14.28
CA GLU A 2 12.39 3.28 13.51
C GLU A 2 11.52 2.34 14.36
N SER A 3 12.13 1.58 15.27
CA SER A 3 11.46 0.54 16.07
C SER A 3 10.57 1.08 17.19
N ALA A 4 10.93 2.24 17.76
CA ALA A 4 10.11 2.89 18.78
C ALA A 4 8.72 3.28 18.25
N ASP A 5 8.60 3.55 16.94
CA ASP A 5 7.33 3.92 16.33
C ASP A 5 6.34 2.75 16.23
N TRP A 6 6.81 1.50 16.34
CA TRP A 6 5.92 0.33 16.40
C TRP A 6 4.94 0.44 17.58
N TYR A 7 5.38 1.07 18.68
CA TYR A 7 4.56 1.28 19.87
C TYR A 7 3.39 2.25 19.64
N ASN A 8 3.43 3.04 18.56
CA ASN A 8 2.37 3.98 18.20
C ASN A 8 1.25 3.34 17.36
N SER A 9 1.51 2.19 16.73
CA SER A 9 0.50 1.48 15.94
C SER A 9 -0.48 0.70 16.83
N SER A 10 -1.75 0.66 16.42
CA SER A 10 -2.79 -0.19 17.00
C SER A 10 -3.01 -1.51 16.25
N TYR A 11 -2.39 -1.68 15.07
CA TYR A 11 -2.47 -2.90 14.27
C TYR A 11 -1.16 -3.13 13.48
N ILE A 12 -0.53 -4.29 13.64
CA ILE A 12 0.75 -4.60 13.01
C ILE A 12 0.69 -5.96 12.30
N ILE A 13 1.16 -6.01 11.06
CA ILE A 13 1.35 -7.25 10.30
C ILE A 13 2.85 -7.49 10.11
N ALA A 14 3.40 -8.52 10.72
CA ALA A 14 4.74 -9.02 10.49
C ALA A 14 4.74 -9.94 9.26
N TRP A 15 5.00 -9.38 8.08
CA TRP A 15 4.96 -10.10 6.81
C TRP A 15 6.38 -10.43 6.32
N GLY A 16 6.72 -11.73 6.25
CA GLY A 16 8.04 -12.18 5.79
C GLY A 16 9.21 -11.70 6.64
N SER A 17 8.96 -11.27 7.89
CA SER A 17 9.95 -10.70 8.80
C SER A 17 9.95 -11.47 10.11
N ASN A 18 11.01 -12.26 10.35
CA ASN A 18 11.16 -13.00 11.59
C ASN A 18 11.76 -12.13 12.71
N VAL A 19 10.98 -11.14 13.17
CA VAL A 19 11.37 -10.07 14.12
C VAL A 19 12.22 -10.55 15.32
N PRO A 20 11.84 -11.58 16.10
CA PRO A 20 12.63 -11.98 17.27
C PRO A 20 14.03 -12.51 16.90
N GLN A 21 14.19 -13.12 15.73
CA GLN A 21 15.46 -13.71 15.29
C GLN A 21 16.34 -12.69 14.55
N THR A 22 15.76 -11.83 13.72
CA THR A 22 16.52 -10.93 12.82
C THR A 22 16.54 -9.47 13.27
N ARG A 23 15.68 -9.10 14.23
CA ARG A 23 15.61 -7.78 14.88
C ARG A 23 15.55 -7.90 16.40
N THR A 24 16.33 -8.83 16.97
CA THR A 24 16.32 -9.15 18.41
C THR A 24 16.42 -7.93 19.34
N PRO A 25 17.29 -6.92 19.08
CA PRO A 25 17.37 -5.74 19.94
C PRO A 25 16.09 -4.91 19.99
N ASP A 26 15.27 -4.96 18.93
CA ASP A 26 14.04 -4.18 18.80
C ASP A 26 12.77 -4.99 19.07
N ALA A 27 12.88 -6.33 19.16
CA ALA A 27 11.72 -7.22 19.28
C ALA A 27 10.86 -6.93 20.51
N HIS A 28 11.45 -6.33 21.56
CA HIS A 28 10.70 -5.93 22.75
C HIS A 28 9.59 -4.92 22.41
N PHE A 29 9.82 -3.94 21.52
CA PHE A 29 8.79 -2.99 21.10
C PHE A 29 7.57 -3.69 20.47
N PHE A 30 7.81 -4.74 19.69
CA PHE A 30 6.74 -5.54 19.07
C PHE A 30 5.96 -6.36 20.10
N THR A 31 6.64 -6.92 21.11
CA THR A 31 5.97 -7.69 22.17
C THR A 31 5.24 -6.80 23.17
N GLU A 32 5.81 -5.64 23.52
CA GLU A 32 5.29 -4.73 24.53
C GLU A 32 4.08 -3.96 24.03
N VAL A 33 4.05 -3.57 22.75
CA VAL A 33 2.89 -2.85 22.19
C VAL A 33 1.61 -3.70 22.25
N ARG A 34 1.72 -5.03 22.28
CA ARG A 34 0.56 -5.92 22.47
C ARG A 34 -0.12 -5.71 23.81
N TYR A 35 0.62 -5.36 24.87
CA TYR A 35 0.04 -5.01 26.18
C TYR A 35 -0.71 -3.68 26.15
N LYS A 36 -0.44 -2.80 25.17
CA LYS A 36 -1.22 -1.59 24.89
C LYS A 36 -2.53 -1.89 24.13
N GLY A 37 -2.78 -3.15 23.77
CA GLY A 37 -3.99 -3.58 23.04
C GLY A 37 -3.80 -3.68 21.53
N THR A 38 -2.56 -3.52 21.02
CA THR A 38 -2.27 -3.64 19.60
C THR A 38 -2.36 -5.08 19.12
N LYS A 39 -3.14 -5.31 18.06
CA LYS A 39 -3.26 -6.62 17.43
C LYS A 39 -2.09 -6.86 16.47
N THR A 40 -1.59 -8.09 16.48
CA THR A 40 -0.42 -8.52 15.72
C THR A 40 -0.71 -9.77 14.88
N ILE A 41 -0.33 -9.74 13.61
CA ILE A 41 -0.51 -10.85 12.66
C ILE A 41 0.85 -11.27 12.12
N ALA A 42 1.13 -12.57 12.07
CA ALA A 42 2.29 -13.12 11.38
C ALA A 42 1.86 -13.68 10.02
N ILE A 43 2.55 -13.27 8.95
CA ILE A 43 2.40 -13.85 7.61
C ILE A 43 3.75 -14.45 7.20
N THR A 44 3.89 -15.76 7.41
CA THR A 44 5.10 -16.55 7.09
C THR A 44 4.71 -17.94 6.62
N PRO A 45 5.39 -18.52 5.60
CA PRO A 45 5.03 -19.82 5.05
C PRO A 45 5.24 -20.98 6.04
N ASP A 46 6.19 -20.83 6.96
CA ASP A 46 6.49 -21.73 8.06
C ASP A 46 6.07 -21.13 9.41
N TYR A 47 6.03 -21.96 10.46
CA TYR A 47 5.77 -21.52 11.83
C TYR A 47 7.04 -20.92 12.46
N SER A 48 7.43 -19.76 11.95
CA SER A 48 8.62 -19.02 12.38
C SER A 48 8.49 -18.44 13.80
N GLU A 49 9.59 -18.00 14.40
CA GLU A 49 9.58 -17.48 15.78
C GLU A 49 8.63 -16.29 15.98
N VAL A 50 8.44 -15.44 14.97
CA VAL A 50 7.49 -14.32 15.04
C VAL A 50 6.04 -14.80 15.15
N ALA A 51 5.69 -15.96 14.58
CA ALA A 51 4.34 -16.52 14.69
C ALA A 51 3.96 -16.83 16.15
N LYS A 52 4.95 -17.18 16.99
CA LYS A 52 4.75 -17.39 18.44
C LYS A 52 4.43 -16.09 19.20
N LEU A 53 4.76 -14.93 18.63
CA LEU A 53 4.54 -13.61 19.24
C LEU A 53 3.25 -12.94 18.76
N CYS A 54 2.60 -13.45 17.71
CA CYS A 54 1.43 -12.86 17.10
C CYS A 54 0.11 -13.49 17.56
N ASP A 55 -0.99 -12.75 17.38
CA ASP A 55 -2.33 -13.19 17.76
C ASP A 55 -2.96 -14.12 16.71
N GLN A 56 -2.50 -14.03 15.46
CA GLN A 56 -2.91 -14.91 14.36
C GLN A 56 -1.74 -15.18 13.42
N TRP A 57 -1.66 -16.41 12.91
CA TRP A 57 -0.71 -16.83 11.89
C TRP A 57 -1.44 -17.17 10.59
N LEU A 58 -0.99 -16.56 9.49
CA LEU A 58 -1.38 -16.91 8.13
C LEU A 58 -0.18 -17.50 7.41
N ALA A 59 -0.37 -18.67 6.78
CA ALA A 59 0.68 -19.43 6.12
C ALA A 59 0.44 -19.55 4.61
N PRO A 60 0.58 -18.45 3.83
CA PRO A 60 0.49 -18.54 2.38
C PRO A 60 1.65 -19.37 1.82
N LYS A 61 1.47 -19.91 0.62
CA LYS A 61 2.58 -20.51 -0.12
C LYS A 61 3.66 -19.45 -0.34
N GLN A 62 4.93 -19.80 -0.13
CA GLN A 62 6.01 -18.83 -0.28
C GLN A 62 6.05 -18.24 -1.69
N GLY A 63 6.17 -16.91 -1.79
CA GLY A 63 6.18 -16.21 -3.08
C GLY A 63 4.79 -15.92 -3.66
N THR A 64 3.70 -16.35 -2.99
CA THR A 64 2.32 -16.00 -3.39
C THR A 64 1.71 -14.88 -2.55
N ASP A 65 2.54 -14.17 -1.79
CA ASP A 65 2.13 -13.10 -0.87
C ASP A 65 1.41 -11.95 -1.59
N SER A 66 1.80 -11.64 -2.83
CA SER A 66 1.15 -10.62 -3.65
C SER A 66 -0.32 -10.95 -3.94
N ALA A 67 -0.69 -12.22 -4.09
CA ALA A 67 -2.09 -12.62 -4.28
C ALA A 67 -2.93 -12.32 -3.04
N LEU A 68 -2.39 -12.58 -1.85
CA LEU A 68 -3.04 -12.21 -0.58
C LEU A 68 -3.16 -10.69 -0.45
N ALA A 69 -2.08 -9.95 -0.74
CA ALA A 69 -2.08 -8.49 -0.67
C ALA A 69 -3.09 -7.86 -1.64
N MET A 70 -3.20 -8.37 -2.87
CA MET A 70 -4.18 -7.91 -3.86
C MET A 70 -5.62 -8.20 -3.41
N ALA A 71 -5.87 -9.36 -2.80
CA ALA A 71 -7.19 -9.67 -2.24
C ALA A 71 -7.55 -8.75 -1.05
N MET A 72 -6.61 -8.46 -0.17
CA MET A 72 -6.79 -7.47 0.91
C MET A 72 -7.08 -6.07 0.33
N GLY A 73 -6.31 -5.65 -0.66
CA GLY A 73 -6.51 -4.38 -1.36
C GLY A 73 -7.87 -4.28 -2.03
N HIS A 74 -8.36 -5.37 -2.64
CA HIS A 74 -9.69 -5.45 -3.23
C HIS A 74 -10.78 -5.14 -2.20
N VAL A 75 -10.75 -5.79 -1.03
CA VAL A 75 -11.73 -5.56 0.04
C VAL A 75 -11.62 -4.12 0.57
N ILE A 76 -10.41 -3.60 0.78
CA ILE A 76 -10.20 -2.22 1.25
C ILE A 76 -10.80 -1.19 0.28
N LEU A 77 -10.57 -1.36 -1.02
CA LEU A 77 -11.14 -0.47 -2.04
C LEU A 77 -12.66 -0.62 -2.12
N LYS A 78 -13.17 -1.85 -2.12
CA LYS A 78 -14.60 -2.12 -2.20
C LYS A 78 -15.36 -1.53 -1.03
N GLU A 79 -14.94 -1.82 0.19
CA GLU A 79 -15.69 -1.43 1.38
C GLU A 79 -15.45 0.03 1.79
N PHE A 80 -14.20 0.52 1.69
CA PHE A 80 -13.82 1.82 2.27
C PHE A 80 -13.56 2.93 1.24
N HIS A 81 -13.61 2.64 -0.06
CA HIS A 81 -13.53 3.66 -1.12
C HIS A 81 -14.80 3.72 -1.98
N LEU A 82 -15.56 2.62 -2.09
CA LEU A 82 -16.78 2.55 -2.90
C LEU A 82 -18.05 2.45 -2.04
N ASP A 83 -18.22 1.39 -1.27
CA ASP A 83 -19.51 1.09 -0.63
C ASP A 83 -19.80 1.99 0.58
N ASN A 84 -18.80 2.22 1.42
CA ASN A 84 -18.86 3.18 2.53
C ASN A 84 -17.58 4.04 2.57
N PRO A 85 -17.49 5.06 1.71
CA PRO A 85 -16.25 5.76 1.48
C PRO A 85 -15.73 6.47 2.74
N SER A 86 -14.50 6.17 3.13
CA SER A 86 -13.82 6.81 4.26
C SER A 86 -13.27 8.17 3.84
N ASP A 87 -13.73 9.24 4.50
CA ASP A 87 -13.21 10.60 4.27
C ASP A 87 -11.70 10.68 4.45
N TYR A 88 -11.15 9.97 5.44
CA TYR A 88 -9.72 9.96 5.67
C TYR A 88 -8.96 9.32 4.50
N PHE A 89 -9.39 8.14 4.04
CA PHE A 89 -8.71 7.42 2.96
C PHE A 89 -8.83 8.12 1.60
N ILE A 90 -10.02 8.63 1.25
CA ILE A 90 -10.23 9.34 -0.01
C ILE A 90 -9.37 10.61 -0.06
N ASN A 91 -9.39 11.41 1.00
CA ASN A 91 -8.62 12.66 1.02
C ASN A 91 -7.12 12.42 1.10
N TYR A 92 -6.69 11.30 1.70
CA TYR A 92 -5.30 10.90 1.69
C TYR A 92 -4.85 10.56 0.26
N CYS A 93 -5.53 9.62 -0.39
CA CYS A 93 -5.16 9.17 -1.74
C CYS A 93 -5.24 10.32 -2.76
N ARG A 94 -6.24 11.19 -2.68
CA ARG A 94 -6.38 12.34 -3.57
C ARG A 94 -5.19 13.30 -3.51
N ARG A 95 -4.57 13.49 -2.33
CA ARG A 95 -3.52 14.51 -2.13
C ARG A 95 -2.10 13.94 -2.20
N TYR A 96 -1.94 12.68 -1.79
CA TYR A 96 -0.63 12.09 -1.53
C TYR A 96 -0.32 10.88 -2.41
N SER A 97 -1.17 10.60 -3.40
CA SER A 97 -0.89 9.60 -4.42
C SER A 97 -1.10 10.18 -5.82
N ASP A 98 -0.67 9.41 -6.82
CA ASP A 98 -0.91 9.67 -8.24
C ASP A 98 -2.25 9.11 -8.74
N MET A 99 -3.13 8.59 -7.86
CA MET A 99 -4.47 8.13 -8.23
C MET A 99 -5.33 9.13 -9.02
N PRO A 100 -5.32 10.45 -8.74
CA PRO A 100 -6.12 11.40 -9.53
C PRO A 100 -5.45 11.77 -10.87
N MET A 101 -4.24 11.30 -11.16
CA MET A 101 -3.51 11.64 -12.38
C MET A 101 -4.08 10.90 -13.59
N LEU A 102 -4.15 11.59 -14.73
CA LEU A 102 -4.70 11.04 -15.97
C LEU A 102 -3.66 10.22 -16.75
N VAL A 103 -4.10 9.09 -17.30
CA VAL A 103 -3.29 8.19 -18.14
C VAL A 103 -3.84 8.17 -19.57
N MET A 104 -2.94 8.27 -20.57
CA MET A 104 -3.30 8.16 -21.98
C MET A 104 -3.54 6.70 -22.36
N LEU A 105 -4.60 6.43 -23.10
CA LEU A 105 -4.91 5.09 -23.60
C LEU A 105 -4.41 4.92 -25.03
N GLU A 106 -3.67 3.84 -25.28
CA GLU A 106 -3.16 3.49 -26.60
C GLU A 106 -4.05 2.40 -27.22
N PRO A 107 -4.57 2.60 -28.44
CA PRO A 107 -5.38 1.59 -29.12
C PRO A 107 -4.50 0.40 -29.57
N ARG A 108 -5.08 -0.79 -29.54
CA ARG A 108 -4.51 -2.02 -30.11
C ARG A 108 -5.25 -2.43 -31.38
N ASP A 109 -4.58 -3.24 -32.20
CA ASP A 109 -5.13 -3.77 -33.46
C ASP A 109 -6.41 -4.61 -33.26
N ASP A 110 -6.59 -5.20 -32.08
CA ASP A 110 -7.77 -5.99 -31.71
C ASP A 110 -8.98 -5.14 -31.26
N GLY A 111 -8.86 -3.80 -31.32
CA GLY A 111 -9.90 -2.86 -30.90
C GLY A 111 -9.93 -2.58 -29.39
N SER A 112 -9.05 -3.20 -28.60
CA SER A 112 -8.89 -2.90 -27.17
C SER A 112 -7.93 -1.72 -26.93
N TYR A 113 -7.81 -1.30 -25.67
CA TYR A 113 -6.90 -0.24 -25.25
C TYR A 113 -5.95 -0.72 -24.17
N VAL A 114 -4.76 -0.11 -24.09
CA VAL A 114 -3.82 -0.27 -22.97
C VAL A 114 -3.47 1.05 -22.32
N PRO A 115 -3.17 1.07 -21.01
CA PRO A 115 -2.60 2.24 -20.38
C PRO A 115 -1.19 2.49 -20.93
N GLY A 116 -0.99 3.66 -21.55
CA GLY A 116 0.30 4.18 -21.95
C GLY A 116 0.90 5.07 -20.85
N ARG A 117 1.55 6.17 -21.26
CA ARG A 117 2.10 7.16 -20.31
C ARG A 117 1.02 8.04 -19.67
N MET A 118 1.36 8.67 -18.55
CA MET A 118 0.56 9.77 -17.97
C MET A 118 0.45 10.95 -18.95
N ILE A 119 -0.71 11.63 -18.91
CA ILE A 119 -0.93 12.89 -19.61
C ILE A 119 -0.03 13.96 -18.96
N ARG A 120 0.63 14.74 -19.82
CA ARG A 120 1.49 15.86 -19.44
C ARG A 120 0.82 17.17 -19.83
N ALA A 121 1.16 18.25 -19.13
CA ALA A 121 0.65 19.58 -19.45
C ALA A 121 0.91 19.95 -20.93
N SER A 122 2.06 19.54 -21.49
CA SER A 122 2.42 19.74 -22.90
C SER A 122 1.51 19.04 -23.92
N ASP A 123 0.70 18.08 -23.49
CA ASP A 123 -0.24 17.36 -24.37
C ASP A 123 -1.54 18.15 -24.61
N LEU A 124 -1.75 19.20 -23.83
CA LEU A 124 -2.95 20.02 -23.88
C LEU A 124 -2.64 21.39 -24.50
N VAL A 125 -3.69 22.06 -24.98
CA VAL A 125 -3.59 23.37 -25.62
C VAL A 125 -2.87 24.35 -24.69
N ASP A 126 -1.98 25.15 -25.28
CA ASP A 126 -1.11 26.13 -24.60
C ASP A 126 -0.26 25.56 -23.45
N GLY A 127 -0.04 24.24 -23.43
CA GLY A 127 0.72 23.58 -22.36
C GLY A 127 0.06 23.73 -20.98
N LEU A 128 -1.27 23.92 -20.92
CA LEU A 128 -1.99 24.37 -19.71
C LEU A 128 -1.45 25.68 -19.09
N GLY A 129 -0.85 26.56 -19.90
CA GLY A 129 -0.23 27.79 -19.43
C GLY A 129 1.13 27.58 -18.75
N GLU A 130 1.70 26.37 -18.82
CA GLU A 130 2.99 26.04 -18.22
C GLU A 130 4.15 26.29 -19.19
N SER A 131 4.94 27.35 -18.92
CA SER A 131 6.09 27.72 -19.76
C SER A 131 7.38 26.99 -19.41
N ASN A 132 7.48 26.45 -18.19
CA ASN A 132 8.67 25.73 -17.73
C ASN A 132 8.39 24.23 -17.57
N ASN A 133 9.08 23.43 -18.37
CA ASN A 133 9.04 21.95 -18.35
C ASN A 133 7.62 21.33 -18.40
N PRO A 134 6.72 21.77 -19.29
CA PRO A 134 5.34 21.25 -19.36
C PRO A 134 5.27 19.73 -19.64
N GLN A 135 6.27 19.15 -20.28
CA GLN A 135 6.38 17.72 -20.55
C GLN A 135 6.68 16.87 -19.30
N TRP A 136 7.05 17.50 -18.17
CA TRP A 136 7.35 16.81 -16.92
C TRP A 136 6.27 16.99 -15.85
N LYS A 137 5.23 17.79 -16.13
CA LYS A 137 4.11 18.05 -15.20
C LYS A 137 2.91 17.18 -15.57
N THR A 138 2.45 16.36 -14.64
CA THR A 138 1.26 15.49 -14.81
C THR A 138 -0.03 16.28 -14.66
N VAL A 139 -1.13 15.78 -15.24
CA VAL A 139 -2.47 16.39 -15.16
C VAL A 139 -3.39 15.51 -14.32
N ALA A 140 -4.17 16.12 -13.43
CA ALA A 140 -5.10 15.43 -12.51
C ALA A 140 -6.54 15.95 -12.62
N VAL A 141 -7.51 15.18 -12.09
CA VAL A 141 -8.95 15.51 -11.97
C VAL A 141 -9.46 15.52 -10.54
#